data_AF-A0A1C6PJP9-F1
#
_entry.id   AF-A0A1C6PJP9-F1
#
_cell.length_a   1.000
_cell.length_b   1.000
_cell.length_c   1.000
_cell.angle_alpha   90.00
_cell.angle_beta   90.00
_cell.angle_gamma   90.00
#
_symmetry.space_group_name_H-M   'P 1'
#
loop_
_entity.id
_entity.type
_entity.pdbx_description
1 polymer ?
#
loop_
_entity_poly.entity_id
_entity_poly.type
_entity_poly.pdbx_seq_one_letter_code
_entity_poly.pdbx_strand_id
1 'polypeptide(L)' 'MRLLNLSRSVIYEQIRAGRLRTVKQGRSRRIPDSAIREYVALLEREAGGVNDQAA' A
#
# COMPACT_ATOMS: atom_id res chain seq x y z
N MET A 1 -8.67 -3.44 -6.53
CA MET A 1 -8.82 -2.05 -6.01
C MET A 1 -8.13 -1.16 -7.04
N ARG A 2 -8.80 -0.21 -7.70
CA ARG A 2 -8.28 0.40 -8.95
C ARG A 2 -6.96 1.17 -8.76
N LEU A 3 -6.75 1.77 -7.58
CA LEU A 3 -5.61 2.63 -7.30
C LEU A 3 -4.25 1.90 -7.27
N LEU A 4 -4.20 0.70 -6.70
CA LEU A 4 -2.96 -0.11 -6.65
C LEU A 4 -2.84 -1.11 -7.80
N ASN A 5 -3.88 -1.23 -8.64
CA ASN A 5 -4.00 -2.27 -9.68
C ASN A 5 -3.73 -3.72 -9.19
N LEU A 6 -3.96 -3.99 -7.90
CA LEU A 6 -3.78 -5.31 -7.29
C LEU A 6 -5.10 -6.08 -7.16
N SER A 7 -4.99 -7.40 -7.28
CA SER A 7 -6.08 -8.33 -6.96
C SER A 7 -6.41 -8.28 -5.46
N ARG A 8 -7.63 -8.71 -5.09
CA ARG A 8 -8.05 -8.73 -3.68
C ARG A 8 -7.15 -9.66 -2.84
N SER A 9 -6.80 -10.82 -3.39
CA SER A 9 -5.93 -11.79 -2.70
C SER A 9 -4.57 -11.20 -2.37
N VAL A 10 -3.93 -10.55 -3.36
CA VAL A 10 -2.64 -9.89 -3.16
C VAL A 10 -2.75 -8.77 -2.12
N ILE A 11 -3.82 -7.97 -2.15
CA ILE A 11 -4.04 -6.95 -1.10
C ILE A 11 -4.09 -7.59 0.30
N TYR A 12 -4.81 -8.70 0.47
CA TYR A 12 -4.88 -9.38 1.77
C TYR A 12 -3.54 -9.98 2.21
N GLU A 13 -2.72 -10.45 1.28
CA GLU A 13 -1.34 -10.89 1.57
C GLU A 13 -0.49 -9.74 2.09
N GLN A 14 -0.52 -8.57 1.44
CA GLN A 14 0.22 -7.39 1.91
C GLN A 14 -0.24 -6.92 3.30
N ILE A 15 -1.55 -7.01 3.58
CA ILE A 15 -2.09 -6.71 4.92
C ILE A 15 -1.62 -7.74 5.94
N ARG A 16 -1.64 -9.03 5.60
CA ARG A 16 -1.18 -10.11 6.50
C ARG A 16 0.32 -10.04 6.76
N ALA A 17 1.09 -9.64 5.76
CA ALA A 17 2.52 -9.40 5.85
C ALA A 17 2.88 -8.11 6.61
N GLY A 18 1.90 -7.32 7.05
CA GLY A 18 2.13 -6.05 7.75
C GLY A 18 2.62 -4.91 6.85
N ARG A 19 2.74 -5.15 5.54
CA ARG A 19 3.23 -4.18 4.55
C ARG A 19 2.19 -3.11 4.20
N LEU A 20 0.91 -3.47 4.24
CA LEU A 20 -0.20 -2.56 3.99
C LEU A 20 -1.07 -2.40 5.24
N ARG A 21 -1.03 -1.21 5.84
CA ARG A 21 -1.82 -0.90 7.04
C ARG A 21 -3.29 -0.72 6.70
N THR A 22 -4.15 -1.07 7.66
CA THR A 22 -5.60 -0.91 7.52
C THR A 22 -6.22 -0.47 8.83
N VAL A 23 -7.41 0.12 8.72
CA VAL A 23 -8.26 0.45 9.86
C VAL A 23 -9.55 -0.37 9.80
N LYS A 24 -10.07 -0.73 10.96
CA LYS A 24 -11.39 -1.37 11.08
C LYS A 24 -12.45 -0.30 11.34
N GLN A 25 -13.52 -0.32 10.57
CA GLN A 25 -14.72 0.48 10.79
C GLN A 25 -15.92 -0.48 10.83
N GLY A 26 -16.36 -0.81 12.05
CA GLY A 26 -17.36 -1.87 12.26
C GLY A 26 -16.89 -3.20 11.68
N ARG A 27 -17.71 -3.77 10.78
CA ARG A 27 -17.40 -5.03 10.07
C ARG A 27 -16.51 -4.85 8.85
N SER A 28 -16.24 -3.62 8.43
CA SER A 28 -15.48 -3.32 7.23
C SER A 28 -14.03 -2.97 7.54
N ARG A 29 -13.12 -3.47 6.70
CA ARG A 29 -11.71 -3.05 6.68
C ARG A 29 -11.54 -1.96 5.62
N ARG A 30 -10.91 -0.85 5.99
CA ARG A 30 -10.61 0.28 5.11
C ARG A 30 -9.10 0.46 5.03
N ILE A 31 -8.63 0.93 3.88
CA ILE A 31 -7.23 1.31 3.68
C ILE A 31 -7.20 2.85 3.67
N PRO A 32 -6.56 3.48 4.67
CA PRO A 32 -6.38 4.93 4.67
C PRO A 32 -5.53 5.42 3.50
N ASP A 33 -5.72 6.67 3.08
CA ASP A 33 -4.87 7.31 2.06
C ASP A 33 -3.38 7.29 2.44
N SER A 34 -3.06 7.61 3.70
CA SER A 34 -1.68 7.57 4.20
C SER A 34 -1.04 6.17 4.09
N ALA A 35 -1.82 5.11 4.32
CA ALA A 35 -1.33 3.74 4.18
C ALA A 35 -1.01 3.37 2.73
N ILE A 36 -1.74 3.93 1.76
CA ILE A 36 -1.44 3.75 0.34
C ILE A 36 -0.13 4.47 -0.02
N ARG A 37 0.05 5.72 0.43
CA ARG A 37 1.27 6.49 0.16
C ARG A 37 2.52 5.82 0.73
N GLU A 38 2.46 5.39 1.99
CA GLU A 38 3.55 4.66 2.63
C GLU A 38 3.88 3.35 1.90
N TYR A 39 2.85 2.63 1.45
CA TYR A 39 3.04 1.38 0.71
C TYR A 39 3.70 1.61 -0.65
N VAL A 40 3.32 2.66 -1.39
CA VAL A 40 3.97 3.03 -2.65
C VAL A 40 5.43 3.43 -2.41
N ALA A 41 5.70 4.28 -1.42
CA ALA A 41 7.07 4.67 -1.06
C ALA A 41 7.94 3.47 -0.65
N LEU A 42 7.36 2.48 0.04
CA LEU A 42 8.04 1.22 0.34
C LEU A 42 8.42 0.48 -0.95
N LEU A 43 7.47 0.33 -1.89
CA LEU A 43 7.71 -0.35 -3.16
C LEU A 43 8.77 0.37 -4.01
N GLU A 44 8.75 1.70 -4.07
CA GLU A 44 9.74 2.49 -4.79
C GLU A 44 11.15 2.29 -4.22
N ARG A 45 11.29 2.27 -2.90
CA ARG A 45 12.57 1.97 -2.23
C ARG A 45 13.07 0.56 -2.51
N GLU A 46 12.18 -0.43 -2.50
CA GLU A 46 12.53 -1.83 -2.76
C GLU A 46 12.86 -2.11 -4.22
N ALA A 47 12.20 -1.41 -5.15
CA ALA A 47 12.50 -1.47 -6.58
C ALA A 47 13.84 -0.81 -6.95
N GLY A 48 14.56 -0.24 -5.98
CA GLY A 48 15.83 0.45 -6.21
C GLY A 48 15.66 1.86 -6.74
N GLY A 49 14.51 2.50 -6.47
CA GLY A 49 14.22 3.88 -6.87
C GLY A 49 15.11 4.90 -6.18
N VAL A 50 16.34 5.02 -6.67
CA VAL A 50 16.98 6.32 -6.84
C VAL A 50 16.21 7.01 -7.95
N ASN A 51 15.24 7.84 -7.60
CA ASN A 51 14.75 8.89 -8.46
C ASN A 51 14.68 10.15 -7.61
N ASP A 52 15.83 10.79 -7.47
CA ASP A 52 15.90 12.25 -7.36
C ASP A 52 15.15 12.84 -8.56
N GLN A 53 13.91 13.26 -8.33
CA GLN A 53 13.24 14.33 -9.06
C GLN A 53 12.69 15.23 -7.95
N ALA A 54 13.32 16.32 -7.51
CA ALA A 54 14.13 17.32 -8.21
C ALA A 54 13.40 17.90 -9.43
N ALA A 55 12.30 18.62 -9.17
CA ALA A 55 12.00 19.96 -9.70
C ALA A 55 10.68 20.46 -9.09
#